data_AF-A0A2V5X8D7-F1
#
_entry.id   AF-A0A2V5X8D7-F1
#
_cell.length_a   1.000
_cell.length_b   1.000
_cell.length_c   1.000
_cell.angle_alpha   90.00
_cell.angle_beta   90.00
_cell.angle_gamma   90.00
#
_symmetry.space_group_name_H-M   'P 1'
#
loop_
_entity.id
_entity.type
_entity.pdbx_description
1 polymer ?
#
loop_
_entity_poly.entity_id
_entity_poly.type
_entity_poly.pdbx_seq_one_letter_code
_entity_poly.pdbx_strand_id
1 'polypeptide(L)'
;MNSGHLVVILILFMLGPRAILVAQKCPICDSAPGAEQYRVRDQFSGEEKLICGQCMLLKERCFLCGLPVKNGLTRLRDGRVFCARDVNDVVLSDDDAKSICSGTKNELARIFSRFVTFPDTNVVITMVDRVHMDGLFESAGFDRQCPSVFGYVKSRIVEGEKWEHPISILNAVPKARLMATCAHELAHCWLKENLSPDRDLDRDAIEGFCELVAYKLMDELNEERGKKFIKSNLYTRGQIQLFIEADNQYGFYSITEWMKYGVDHRLQEEDLDRVRKTEPRLRQPAATAVNVWSVAQAPALVPDTLTLLGLSGSGANCMVLINDRSFHLNESGKVRYANTNAWVRCIEIRDDSVVIQVEGAPERQELFLKAN
;
A
#
# COMPACT_ATOMS: atom_id res chain seq x y z
N MET A 1 46.80 80.83 -11.21
CA MET A 1 47.87 80.06 -11.87
C MET A 1 47.96 78.70 -11.19
N ASN A 2 47.75 77.64 -11.99
CA ASN A 2 48.13 76.22 -11.82
C ASN A 2 47.77 75.50 -10.51
N SER A 3 46.80 74.57 -10.52
CA SER A 3 46.86 73.19 -11.04
C SER A 3 47.47 72.21 -10.02
N GLY A 4 46.72 71.20 -9.60
CA GLY A 4 47.31 70.06 -8.88
C GLY A 4 46.34 69.10 -8.20
N HIS A 5 45.88 68.11 -8.97
CA HIS A 5 45.57 66.73 -8.55
C HIS A 5 44.31 66.43 -7.71
N LEU A 6 43.28 66.02 -8.45
CA LEU A 6 42.22 65.10 -8.05
C LEU A 6 42.83 63.71 -7.78
N VAL A 7 42.74 63.21 -6.55
CA VAL A 7 43.03 61.81 -6.21
C VAL A 7 41.72 61.16 -5.75
N VAL A 8 41.08 60.45 -6.67
CA VAL A 8 39.95 59.56 -6.36
C VAL A 8 40.53 58.22 -5.91
N ILE A 9 40.55 57.99 -4.61
CA ILE A 9 40.83 56.67 -4.05
C ILE A 9 39.50 55.90 -3.99
N LEU A 10 39.31 55.02 -4.97
CA LEU A 10 38.21 54.07 -5.03
C LEU A 10 38.63 52.81 -4.24
N ILE A 11 38.23 52.70 -2.96
CA ILE A 11 38.43 51.47 -2.17
C ILE A 11 37.22 50.57 -2.41
N LEU A 12 37.35 49.68 -3.40
CA LEU A 12 36.46 48.53 -3.61
C LEU A 12 37.20 47.30 -3.08
N PHE A 13 37.14 47.07 -1.76
CA PHE A 13 37.61 45.81 -1.18
C PHE A 13 36.55 44.73 -1.40
N MET A 14 36.83 43.93 -2.43
CA MET A 14 36.27 42.64 -2.75
C MET A 14 36.31 41.68 -1.55
N LEU A 15 35.26 41.67 -0.73
CA LEU A 15 34.95 40.55 0.16
C LEU A 15 33.83 39.72 -0.49
N GLY A 16 34.17 39.08 -1.62
CA GLY A 16 33.34 38.02 -2.16
C GLY A 16 33.45 36.77 -1.26
N PRO A 17 32.37 36.02 -1.04
CA PRO A 17 32.44 34.76 -0.29
C PRO A 17 33.40 33.82 -1.03
N ARG A 18 34.42 33.32 -0.32
CA ARG A 18 35.25 32.21 -0.81
C ARG A 18 34.34 31.00 -0.97
N ALA A 19 33.89 30.73 -2.20
CA ALA A 19 33.34 29.45 -2.56
C ALA A 19 34.44 28.40 -2.32
N ILE A 20 34.34 27.65 -1.22
CA ILE A 20 35.16 26.47 -1.00
C ILE A 20 34.70 25.47 -2.05
N LEU A 21 35.50 25.33 -3.10
CA LEU A 21 35.32 24.29 -4.11
C LEU A 21 35.64 22.96 -3.43
N VAL A 22 34.62 22.34 -2.82
CA VAL A 22 34.73 20.97 -2.33
C VAL A 22 34.91 20.10 -3.57
N ALA A 23 36.13 19.59 -3.77
CA ALA A 23 36.39 18.63 -4.82
C ALA A 23 35.45 17.43 -4.60
N GLN A 24 34.48 17.24 -5.50
CA GLN A 24 33.56 16.12 -5.40
C GLN A 24 34.37 14.83 -5.53
N LYS A 25 34.33 13.98 -4.50
CA LYS A 25 34.94 12.65 -4.53
C LYS A 25 34.00 11.66 -5.21
N CYS A 26 34.57 10.63 -5.83
CA CYS A 26 33.81 9.50 -6.36
C CYS A 26 33.15 8.74 -5.17
N PRO A 27 31.83 8.57 -5.14
CA PRO A 27 31.14 7.94 -4.01
C PRO A 27 31.43 6.44 -3.87
N ILE A 28 32.06 5.83 -4.88
CA ILE A 28 32.35 4.38 -4.90
C ILE A 28 33.73 4.06 -4.32
N CYS A 29 34.72 4.93 -4.52
CA CYS A 29 36.11 4.70 -4.08
C CYS A 29 36.68 5.80 -3.18
N ASP A 30 35.93 6.87 -2.91
CA ASP A 30 36.33 8.06 -2.14
C ASP A 30 37.56 8.80 -2.69
N SER A 31 38.00 8.48 -3.92
CA SER A 31 39.08 9.18 -4.61
C SER A 31 38.53 10.32 -5.48
N ALA A 32 39.37 11.30 -5.81
CA ALA A 32 39.01 12.32 -6.79
C ALA A 32 38.66 11.65 -8.14
N PRO A 33 37.51 11.98 -8.75
CA PRO A 33 37.18 11.52 -10.09
C PRO A 33 38.22 12.16 -11.03
N GLY A 34 39.09 11.34 -11.60
CA GLY A 34 40.14 11.81 -12.51
C GLY A 34 39.56 12.42 -13.79
N ALA A 35 40.36 12.47 -14.86
CA ALA A 35 39.94 13.07 -16.13
C ALA A 35 38.67 12.43 -16.72
N GLU A 36 38.48 11.12 -16.54
CA GLU A 36 37.28 10.39 -16.95
C GLU A 36 36.28 10.27 -15.80
N GLN A 37 35.13 10.91 -15.98
CA GLN A 37 34.03 10.89 -15.02
C GLN A 37 32.67 10.79 -15.71
N TYR A 38 31.75 10.09 -15.05
CA TYR A 38 30.42 9.80 -15.55
C TYR A 38 29.39 10.33 -14.55
N ARG A 39 28.35 11.01 -15.06
CA ARG A 39 27.15 11.32 -14.27
C ARG A 39 26.23 10.11 -14.30
N VAL A 40 25.95 9.57 -13.14
CA VAL A 40 25.07 8.42 -12.96
C VAL A 40 24.02 8.79 -11.93
N ARG A 41 22.76 8.58 -12.28
CA ARG A 41 21.65 8.77 -11.37
C ARG A 41 21.59 7.62 -10.37
N ASP A 42 21.66 7.95 -9.08
CA ASP A 42 21.31 7.04 -8.01
C ASP A 42 19.79 6.80 -8.06
N GLN A 43 19.39 5.59 -8.45
CA GLN A 43 17.97 5.26 -8.64
C GLN A 43 17.19 5.19 -7.32
N PHE A 44 17.88 5.06 -6.19
CA PHE A 44 17.27 4.94 -4.87
C PHE A 44 17.06 6.31 -4.22
N SER A 45 18.06 7.19 -4.27
CA SER A 45 17.93 8.58 -3.75
C SER A 45 17.37 9.57 -4.78
N GLY A 46 17.54 9.28 -6.08
CA GLY A 46 17.21 10.17 -7.20
C GLY A 46 18.27 11.22 -7.51
N GLU A 47 19.38 11.24 -6.76
CA GLU A 47 20.47 12.20 -6.89
C GLU A 47 21.44 11.84 -8.03
N GLU A 48 21.96 12.85 -8.72
CA GLU A 48 23.06 12.67 -9.68
C GLU A 48 24.40 12.53 -8.95
N LYS A 49 25.18 11.52 -9.32
CA LYS A 49 26.50 11.24 -8.74
C LYS A 49 27.58 11.28 -9.82
N LEU A 50 28.72 11.88 -9.51
CA LEU A 50 29.93 11.79 -10.35
C LEU A 50 30.77 10.57 -9.98
N ILE A 51 30.93 9.65 -10.92
CA ILE A 51 31.66 8.38 -10.75
C ILE A 51 32.90 8.40 -11.63
N CYS A 52 34.06 8.02 -11.07
CA CYS A 52 35.29 7.92 -11.86
C CYS A 52 35.23 6.76 -12.88
N GLY A 53 35.96 6.87 -13.99
CA GLY A 53 35.96 5.87 -15.05
C GLY A 53 36.28 4.45 -14.57
N GLN A 54 37.25 4.31 -13.66
CA GLN A 54 37.59 3.01 -13.07
C GLN A 54 36.41 2.35 -12.34
N CYS A 55 35.64 3.12 -11.57
CA CYS A 55 34.47 2.60 -10.86
C CYS A 55 33.31 2.31 -11.81
N MET A 56 33.18 3.07 -12.89
CA MET A 56 32.14 2.82 -13.90
C MET A 56 32.34 1.47 -14.61
N LEU A 57 33.58 1.00 -14.74
CA LEU A 57 33.92 -0.28 -15.36
C LEU A 57 33.71 -1.52 -14.47
N LEU A 58 33.39 -1.33 -13.18
CA LEU A 58 33.06 -2.47 -12.32
C LEU A 58 31.87 -3.23 -12.92
N LYS A 59 31.79 -4.55 -12.71
CA LYS A 59 30.67 -5.36 -13.22
C LYS A 59 29.45 -5.34 -12.30
N GLU A 60 29.70 -5.37 -10.99
CA GLU A 60 28.64 -5.44 -10.00
C GLU A 60 27.90 -4.11 -9.89
N ARG A 61 26.57 -4.20 -9.81
CA ARG A 61 25.65 -3.06 -9.67
C ARG A 61 24.71 -3.34 -8.53
N CYS A 62 24.48 -2.34 -7.70
CA CYS A 62 23.49 -2.45 -6.64
C CYS A 62 22.08 -2.49 -7.26
N PHE A 63 21.25 -3.44 -6.80
CA PHE A 63 19.89 -3.64 -7.27
C PHE A 63 18.96 -2.46 -6.96
N LEU A 64 19.23 -1.68 -5.90
CA LEU A 64 18.40 -0.53 -5.53
C LEU A 64 18.85 0.77 -6.19
N CYS A 65 20.10 1.20 -6.00
CA CYS A 65 20.55 2.47 -6.56
C CYS A 65 21.09 2.38 -7.99
N GLY A 66 21.36 1.17 -8.51
CA GLY A 66 21.99 0.99 -9.82
C GLY A 66 23.47 1.40 -9.88
N LEU A 67 24.07 1.85 -8.77
CA LEU A 67 25.46 2.29 -8.76
C LEU A 67 26.44 1.10 -8.75
N PRO A 68 27.66 1.27 -9.30
CA PRO A 68 28.71 0.27 -9.20
C PRO A 68 29.10 -0.06 -7.75
N VAL A 69 29.41 -1.32 -7.45
CA VAL A 69 29.80 -1.75 -6.10
C VAL A 69 31.24 -2.27 -6.11
N LYS A 70 32.12 -1.62 -5.33
CA LYS A 70 33.53 -2.01 -5.19
C LYS A 70 33.79 -2.93 -4.00
N ASN A 71 33.30 -2.53 -2.81
CA ASN A 71 33.54 -3.21 -1.53
C ASN A 71 32.23 -3.30 -0.74
N GLY A 72 32.17 -4.22 0.24
CA GLY A 72 31.03 -4.34 1.16
C GLY A 72 29.72 -4.73 0.46
N LEU A 73 29.80 -5.60 -0.56
CA LEU A 73 28.62 -6.06 -1.27
C LEU A 73 27.94 -7.20 -0.52
N THR A 74 26.61 -7.20 -0.54
CA THR A 74 25.78 -8.33 -0.13
C THR A 74 25.19 -8.96 -1.38
N ARG A 75 25.43 -10.25 -1.60
CA ARG A 75 24.90 -11.00 -2.74
C ARG A 75 23.83 -11.99 -2.28
N LEU A 76 22.68 -11.96 -2.94
CA LEU A 76 21.62 -12.93 -2.76
C LEU A 76 21.82 -14.16 -3.65
N ARG A 77 21.10 -15.25 -3.34
CA ARG A 77 21.16 -16.51 -4.10
C ARG A 77 20.70 -16.35 -5.55
N ASP A 78 19.78 -15.41 -5.82
CA ASP A 78 19.28 -15.08 -7.15
C ASP A 78 20.22 -14.14 -7.95
N GLY A 79 21.41 -13.86 -7.42
CA GLY A 79 22.42 -13.06 -8.08
C GLY A 79 22.30 -11.54 -7.86
N ARG A 80 21.20 -11.04 -7.26
CA ARG A 80 21.09 -9.62 -6.91
C ARG A 80 22.18 -9.21 -5.93
N VAL A 81 22.66 -7.98 -6.11
CA VAL A 81 23.72 -7.39 -5.28
C VAL A 81 23.22 -6.11 -4.64
N PHE A 82 23.56 -5.89 -3.37
CA PHE A 82 23.31 -4.64 -2.66
C PHE A 82 24.63 -4.02 -2.22
N CYS A 83 24.73 -2.70 -2.33
CA CYS A 83 25.85 -1.97 -1.73
C CYS A 83 25.68 -1.90 -0.20
N ALA A 84 26.78 -1.66 0.51
CA ALA A 84 26.79 -1.54 1.97
C ALA A 84 25.81 -0.49 2.52
N ARG A 85 25.48 0.54 1.73
CA ARG A 85 24.48 1.56 2.10
C ARG A 85 23.07 0.99 2.02
N ASP A 86 22.69 0.56 0.82
CA ASP A 86 21.29 0.24 0.49
C ASP A 86 20.81 -1.07 1.11
N VAL A 87 21.72 -1.99 1.48
CA VAL A 87 21.32 -3.25 2.12
C VAL A 87 20.61 -3.02 3.47
N ASN A 88 20.91 -1.91 4.16
CA ASN A 88 20.30 -1.61 5.46
C ASN A 88 18.83 -1.17 5.33
N ASP A 89 18.40 -0.75 4.15
CA ASP A 89 17.02 -0.36 3.89
C ASP A 89 16.15 -1.54 3.45
N VAL A 90 16.73 -2.74 3.29
CA VAL A 90 16.10 -3.91 2.69
C VAL A 90 15.59 -4.91 3.73
N VAL A 91 14.39 -5.44 3.52
CA VAL A 91 13.83 -6.54 4.31
C VAL A 91 14.35 -7.87 3.76
N LEU A 92 15.31 -8.50 4.45
CA LEU A 92 15.95 -9.74 3.99
C LEU A 92 15.25 -11.02 4.49
N SER A 93 14.48 -10.93 5.58
CA SER A 93 13.76 -12.07 6.16
C SER A 93 12.38 -12.21 5.52
N ASP A 94 12.06 -13.40 5.03
CA ASP A 94 10.74 -13.70 4.47
C ASP A 94 9.64 -13.63 5.54
N ASP A 95 9.95 -13.96 6.79
CA ASP A 95 8.98 -13.89 7.90
C ASP A 95 8.70 -12.45 8.29
N ASP A 96 9.73 -11.59 8.32
CA ASP A 96 9.55 -10.14 8.53
C ASP A 96 8.73 -9.56 7.38
N ALA A 97 9.02 -9.98 6.15
CA ALA A 97 8.31 -9.50 4.98
C ALA A 97 6.82 -9.89 5.01
N LYS A 98 6.50 -11.14 5.39
CA LYS A 98 5.11 -11.60 5.59
C LYS A 98 4.42 -10.84 6.72
N SER A 99 5.12 -10.59 7.83
CA SER A 99 4.59 -9.79 8.94
C SER A 99 4.27 -8.36 8.49
N ILE A 100 5.15 -7.72 7.70
CA ILE A 100 4.92 -6.41 7.11
C ILE A 100 3.72 -6.41 6.16
N CYS A 101 3.55 -7.46 5.34
CA CYS A 101 2.39 -7.60 4.46
C CYS A 101 1.08 -7.77 5.25
N SER A 102 1.10 -8.54 6.34
CA SER A 102 -0.04 -8.67 7.25
C SER A 102 -0.37 -7.34 7.93
N GLY A 103 0.63 -6.60 8.41
CA GLY A 103 0.44 -5.24 8.92
C GLY A 103 -0.12 -4.29 7.86
N THR A 104 0.33 -4.42 6.61
CA THR A 104 -0.19 -3.65 5.47
C THR A 104 -1.69 -3.90 5.26
N LYS A 105 -2.15 -5.15 5.31
CA LYS A 105 -3.59 -5.47 5.24
C LYS A 105 -4.38 -4.73 6.33
N ASN A 106 -3.87 -4.72 7.56
CA ASN A 106 -4.53 -4.03 8.68
C ASN A 106 -4.59 -2.51 8.47
N GLU A 107 -3.52 -1.90 7.97
CA GLU A 107 -3.52 -0.47 7.62
C GLU A 107 -4.53 -0.16 6.51
N LEU A 108 -4.61 -1.00 5.47
CA LEU A 108 -5.62 -0.83 4.42
C LEU A 108 -7.03 -0.96 4.98
N ALA A 109 -7.30 -1.95 5.83
CA ALA A 109 -8.59 -2.11 6.49
C ALA A 109 -8.95 -0.86 7.30
N ARG A 110 -7.99 -0.25 8.00
CA ARG A 110 -8.19 1.00 8.74
C ARG A 110 -8.51 2.18 7.81
N ILE A 111 -7.64 2.43 6.82
CA ILE A 111 -7.73 3.57 5.87
C ILE A 111 -9.04 3.50 5.08
N PHE A 112 -9.43 2.30 4.64
CA PHE A 112 -10.49 2.10 3.67
C PHE A 112 -11.79 1.54 4.26
N SER A 113 -11.87 1.33 5.58
CA SER A 113 -13.02 0.74 6.30
C SER A 113 -14.40 1.29 5.91
N ARG A 114 -14.48 2.55 5.47
CA ARG A 114 -15.74 3.21 5.08
C ARG A 114 -16.12 3.03 3.61
N PHE A 115 -15.20 2.51 2.79
CA PHE A 115 -15.32 2.50 1.33
C PHE A 115 -15.26 1.09 0.76
N VAL A 116 -14.28 0.29 1.20
CA VAL A 116 -14.02 -1.06 0.69
C VAL A 116 -13.52 -1.98 1.79
N THR A 117 -13.77 -3.28 1.61
CA THR A 117 -13.19 -4.35 2.42
C THR A 117 -12.29 -5.18 1.52
N PHE A 118 -10.99 -5.22 1.83
CA PHE A 118 -10.04 -6.05 1.09
C PHE A 118 -10.17 -7.53 1.50
N PRO A 119 -9.88 -8.46 0.59
CA PRO A 119 -9.91 -9.89 0.91
C PRO A 119 -8.88 -10.24 1.98
N ASP A 120 -9.30 -11.04 2.97
CA ASP A 120 -8.46 -11.35 4.14
C ASP A 120 -8.07 -12.84 4.20
N THR A 121 -9.07 -13.71 4.28
CA THR A 121 -8.91 -15.14 4.59
C THR A 121 -8.52 -16.02 3.40
N ASN A 122 -8.69 -15.51 2.18
CA ASN A 122 -8.42 -16.23 0.93
C ASN A 122 -7.19 -15.70 0.18
N VAL A 123 -6.37 -14.88 0.84
CA VAL A 123 -5.14 -14.31 0.28
C VAL A 123 -3.92 -15.00 0.89
N VAL A 124 -3.08 -15.59 0.03
CA VAL A 124 -1.82 -16.24 0.43
C VAL A 124 -0.65 -15.48 -0.16
N ILE A 125 0.18 -14.87 0.69
CA ILE A 125 1.34 -14.08 0.26
C ILE A 125 2.62 -14.90 0.39
N THR A 126 3.37 -15.00 -0.71
CA THR A 126 4.65 -15.71 -0.79
C THR A 126 5.76 -14.76 -1.22
N MET A 127 6.87 -14.81 -0.51
CA MET A 127 8.09 -14.10 -0.90
C MET A 127 8.83 -14.94 -1.94
N VAL A 128 9.23 -14.33 -3.05
CA VAL A 128 9.91 -15.00 -4.16
C VAL A 128 11.16 -14.25 -4.55
N ASP A 129 12.14 -14.96 -5.11
CA ASP A 129 13.35 -14.35 -5.63
C ASP A 129 13.16 -13.83 -7.07
N ARG A 130 14.19 -13.16 -7.58
CA ARG A 130 14.13 -12.58 -8.93
C ARG A 130 14.00 -13.63 -10.03
N VAL A 131 14.65 -14.79 -9.89
CA VAL A 131 14.61 -15.84 -10.93
C VAL A 131 13.19 -16.38 -11.04
N HIS A 132 12.53 -16.60 -9.91
CA HIS A 132 11.13 -16.99 -9.89
C HIS A 132 10.24 -15.91 -10.51
N MET A 133 10.42 -14.65 -10.11
CA MET A 133 9.62 -13.53 -10.64
C MET A 133 9.77 -13.38 -12.16
N ASP A 134 11.00 -13.43 -12.69
CA ASP A 134 11.28 -13.34 -14.12
C ASP A 134 10.66 -14.53 -14.88
N GLY A 135 10.72 -15.74 -14.31
CA GLY A 135 10.10 -16.95 -14.89
C GLY A 135 8.56 -16.92 -14.96
N LEU A 136 7.89 -16.13 -14.12
CA LEU A 136 6.45 -15.93 -14.23
C LEU A 136 6.10 -15.22 -15.55
N PHE A 137 6.93 -14.30 -16.04
CA PHE A 137 6.67 -13.55 -17.28
C PHE A 137 6.94 -14.34 -18.56
N GLU A 138 7.68 -15.46 -18.48
CA GLU A 138 8.02 -16.29 -19.65
C GLU A 138 6.98 -17.39 -19.93
N SER A 139 6.02 -17.60 -19.03
CA SER A 139 5.03 -18.67 -19.13
C SER A 139 3.80 -18.26 -19.96
N ALA A 140 3.23 -19.17 -20.76
CA ALA A 140 2.02 -18.91 -21.54
C ALA A 140 0.81 -18.63 -20.62
N GLY A 141 0.03 -17.59 -20.93
CA GLY A 141 -1.06 -17.09 -20.06
C GLY A 141 -0.64 -16.00 -19.08
N PHE A 142 0.62 -15.56 -19.13
CA PHE A 142 1.18 -14.46 -18.32
C PHE A 142 1.40 -13.18 -19.15
N ASP A 143 0.57 -12.97 -20.19
CA ASP A 143 0.67 -11.83 -21.11
C ASP A 143 0.47 -10.47 -20.41
N ARG A 144 1.57 -9.94 -19.88
CA ARG A 144 1.79 -8.54 -19.45
C ARG A 144 0.73 -7.94 -18.53
N GLN A 145 0.12 -8.69 -17.62
CA GLN A 145 -1.04 -8.17 -16.87
C GLN A 145 -0.68 -7.10 -15.81
N CYS A 146 0.51 -7.11 -15.22
CA CYS A 146 1.05 -5.99 -14.43
C CYS A 146 2.57 -5.92 -14.60
N PRO A 147 3.17 -4.76 -14.96
CA PRO A 147 4.62 -4.63 -15.13
C PRO A 147 5.35 -4.18 -13.85
N SER A 148 4.68 -4.18 -12.70
CA SER A 148 5.37 -4.07 -11.41
C SER A 148 6.24 -5.31 -11.23
N VAL A 149 7.53 -5.21 -11.53
CA VAL A 149 8.56 -6.29 -11.40
C VAL A 149 8.76 -6.73 -9.93
N PHE A 150 7.82 -6.39 -9.04
CA PHE A 150 7.90 -6.57 -7.60
C PHE A 150 6.76 -7.41 -7.04
N GLY A 151 5.65 -7.61 -7.75
CA GLY A 151 4.48 -8.31 -7.25
C GLY A 151 3.63 -8.92 -8.36
N TYR A 152 2.87 -9.96 -8.02
CA TYR A 152 1.91 -10.57 -8.92
C TYR A 152 0.84 -11.35 -8.16
N VAL A 153 -0.42 -11.21 -8.56
CA VAL A 153 -1.54 -12.02 -8.06
C VAL A 153 -2.07 -12.99 -9.13
N LYS A 154 -2.35 -14.25 -8.72
CA LYS A 154 -2.97 -15.28 -9.58
C LYS A 154 -4.32 -15.74 -9.04
N SER A 155 -5.29 -14.84 -9.04
CA SER A 155 -6.66 -15.13 -8.60
C SER A 155 -7.26 -16.31 -9.36
N ARG A 156 -7.84 -17.26 -8.64
CA ARG A 156 -8.57 -18.40 -9.21
C ARG A 156 -9.83 -18.68 -8.41
N ILE A 157 -10.84 -19.24 -9.06
CA ILE A 157 -12.01 -19.78 -8.39
C ILE A 157 -11.72 -21.25 -8.09
N VAL A 158 -11.88 -21.65 -6.83
CA VAL A 158 -11.82 -23.04 -6.39
C VAL A 158 -13.22 -23.62 -6.18
N GLU A 159 -13.30 -24.92 -5.90
CA GLU A 159 -14.57 -25.62 -5.71
C GLU A 159 -15.53 -24.85 -4.77
N GLY A 160 -16.77 -24.66 -5.23
CA GLY A 160 -17.79 -23.90 -4.50
C GLY A 160 -17.78 -22.39 -4.72
N GLU A 161 -17.29 -21.91 -5.88
CA GLU A 161 -17.30 -20.49 -6.29
C GLU A 161 -16.50 -19.56 -5.36
N LYS A 162 -15.61 -20.12 -4.53
CA LYS A 162 -14.76 -19.32 -3.64
C LYS A 162 -13.52 -18.84 -4.38
N TRP A 163 -13.17 -17.57 -4.19
CA TRP A 163 -11.91 -17.03 -4.67
C TRP A 163 -10.74 -17.51 -3.81
N GLU A 164 -9.62 -17.82 -4.46
CA GLU A 164 -8.29 -17.88 -3.85
C GLU A 164 -7.36 -16.90 -4.56
N HIS A 165 -6.57 -16.17 -3.77
CA HIS A 165 -5.64 -15.14 -4.24
C HIS A 165 -4.20 -15.45 -3.79
N PRO A 166 -3.48 -16.34 -4.48
CA PRO A 166 -2.03 -16.44 -4.37
C PRO A 166 -1.38 -15.15 -4.87
N ILE A 167 -0.59 -14.50 -4.00
CA ILE A 167 0.23 -13.33 -4.31
C ILE A 167 1.70 -13.71 -4.14
N SER A 168 2.51 -13.44 -5.16
CA SER A 168 3.96 -13.54 -5.12
C SER A 168 4.55 -12.13 -5.06
N ILE A 169 5.45 -11.87 -4.11
CA ILE A 169 6.13 -10.56 -3.97
C ILE A 169 7.63 -10.78 -3.94
N LEU A 170 8.38 -9.94 -4.66
CA LEU A 170 9.83 -9.98 -4.72
C LEU A 170 10.41 -9.73 -3.33
N ASN A 171 11.21 -10.67 -2.83
CA ASN A 171 11.90 -10.55 -1.55
C ASN A 171 13.08 -9.56 -1.63
N ALA A 172 13.65 -9.21 -0.47
CA ALA A 172 14.79 -8.30 -0.40
C ALA A 172 14.56 -6.97 -1.13
N VAL A 173 13.42 -6.33 -0.83
CA VAL A 173 13.09 -4.97 -1.25
C VAL A 173 12.95 -4.06 -0.03
N PRO A 174 13.02 -2.72 -0.20
CA PRO A 174 12.81 -1.79 0.89
C PRO A 174 11.43 -1.93 1.54
N LYS A 175 11.32 -1.70 2.85
CA LYS A 175 10.05 -1.83 3.60
C LYS A 175 8.90 -1.05 2.94
N ALA A 176 9.10 0.23 2.64
CA ALA A 176 8.07 1.05 2.00
C ALA A 176 7.64 0.48 0.63
N ARG A 177 8.58 -0.07 -0.15
CA ARG A 177 8.27 -0.73 -1.43
C ARG A 177 7.51 -2.03 -1.21
N LEU A 178 7.90 -2.84 -0.23
CA LEU A 178 7.19 -4.07 0.13
C LEU A 178 5.72 -3.77 0.50
N MET A 179 5.49 -2.76 1.33
CA MET A 179 4.15 -2.33 1.73
C MET A 179 3.33 -1.82 0.54
N ALA A 180 3.92 -0.95 -0.30
CA ALA A 180 3.26 -0.43 -1.50
C ALA A 180 2.88 -1.56 -2.48
N THR A 181 3.80 -2.50 -2.75
CA THR A 181 3.52 -3.65 -3.60
C THR A 181 2.45 -4.55 -3.00
N CYS A 182 2.51 -4.86 -1.70
CA CYS A 182 1.47 -5.64 -1.04
C CYS A 182 0.10 -4.98 -1.17
N ALA A 183 0.01 -3.66 -0.99
CA ALA A 183 -1.24 -2.93 -1.14
C ALA A 183 -1.77 -2.92 -2.58
N HIS A 184 -0.88 -2.78 -3.55
CA HIS A 184 -1.20 -2.87 -4.97
C HIS A 184 -1.80 -4.25 -5.33
N GLU A 185 -1.16 -5.34 -4.91
CA GLU A 185 -1.67 -6.69 -5.20
C GLU A 185 -2.99 -7.01 -4.49
N LEU A 186 -3.19 -6.48 -3.28
CA LEU A 186 -4.46 -6.61 -2.56
C LEU A 186 -5.60 -5.86 -3.27
N ALA A 187 -5.31 -4.73 -3.93
CA ALA A 187 -6.27 -4.03 -4.76
C ALA A 187 -6.70 -4.86 -5.97
N HIS A 188 -5.78 -5.58 -6.62
CA HIS A 188 -6.14 -6.54 -7.66
C HIS A 188 -7.06 -7.66 -7.15
N CYS A 189 -6.80 -8.17 -5.93
CA CYS A 189 -7.70 -9.14 -5.30
C CYS A 189 -9.11 -8.57 -5.12
N TRP A 190 -9.20 -7.35 -4.57
CA TRP A 190 -10.47 -6.66 -4.39
C TRP A 190 -11.23 -6.50 -5.71
N LEU A 191 -10.55 -6.08 -6.79
CA LEU A 191 -11.17 -5.93 -8.11
C LEU A 191 -11.76 -7.25 -8.62
N LYS A 192 -11.05 -8.37 -8.44
CA LYS A 192 -11.54 -9.69 -8.88
C LYS A 192 -12.81 -10.13 -8.15
N GLU A 193 -12.96 -9.78 -6.88
CA GLU A 193 -14.15 -10.12 -6.10
C GLU A 193 -15.32 -9.15 -6.30
N ASN A 194 -15.04 -7.90 -6.70
CA ASN A 194 -16.02 -6.81 -6.63
C ASN A 194 -16.50 -6.29 -7.99
N LEU A 195 -15.82 -6.62 -9.08
CA LEU A 195 -16.24 -6.22 -10.42
C LEU A 195 -17.13 -7.29 -11.06
N SER A 196 -18.18 -6.83 -11.73
CA SER A 196 -19.00 -7.71 -12.57
C SER A 196 -18.13 -8.32 -13.69
N PRO A 197 -18.35 -9.58 -14.10
CA PRO A 197 -17.70 -10.14 -15.29
C PRO A 197 -17.92 -9.30 -16.57
N ASP A 198 -19.02 -8.55 -16.64
CA ASP A 198 -19.35 -7.67 -17.77
C ASP A 198 -18.65 -6.30 -17.69
N ARG A 199 -17.98 -6.00 -16.57
CA ARG A 199 -17.27 -4.74 -16.39
C ARG A 199 -15.97 -4.75 -17.19
N ASP A 200 -16.02 -4.17 -18.38
CA ASP A 200 -14.84 -3.98 -19.21
C ASP A 200 -14.08 -2.73 -18.79
N LEU A 201 -12.90 -2.92 -18.19
CA LEU A 201 -11.98 -1.87 -17.78
C LEU A 201 -10.68 -2.01 -18.55
N ASP A 202 -10.15 -0.88 -19.00
CA ASP A 202 -8.83 -0.82 -19.59
C ASP A 202 -7.75 -1.20 -18.56
N ARG A 203 -6.70 -1.87 -19.03
CA ARG A 203 -5.61 -2.33 -18.17
C ARG A 203 -4.96 -1.16 -17.41
N ASP A 204 -4.76 -0.04 -18.09
CA ASP A 204 -4.15 1.15 -17.49
C ASP A 204 -5.02 1.68 -16.32
N ALA A 205 -6.35 1.56 -16.42
CA ALA A 205 -7.28 2.00 -15.38
C ALA A 205 -7.28 1.05 -14.17
N ILE A 206 -7.23 -0.26 -14.42
CA ILE A 206 -7.03 -1.28 -13.38
C ILE A 206 -5.74 -1.00 -12.61
N GLU A 207 -4.63 -0.87 -13.33
CA GLU A 207 -3.32 -0.61 -12.74
C GLU A 207 -3.25 0.74 -12.03
N GLY A 208 -3.87 1.78 -12.60
CA GLY A 208 -3.98 3.10 -11.99
C GLY A 208 -4.75 3.07 -10.68
N PHE A 209 -5.82 2.28 -10.58
CA PHE A 209 -6.56 2.11 -9.32
C PHE A 209 -5.74 1.35 -8.27
N CYS A 210 -5.07 0.26 -8.66
CA CYS A 210 -4.21 -0.49 -7.75
C CYS A 210 -3.05 0.37 -7.22
N GLU A 211 -2.48 1.22 -8.08
CA GLU A 211 -1.50 2.22 -7.68
C GLU A 211 -2.08 3.33 -6.81
N LEU A 212 -3.34 3.74 -6.99
CA LEU A 212 -3.99 4.69 -6.11
C LEU A 212 -4.09 4.13 -4.68
N VAL A 213 -4.47 2.85 -4.53
CA VAL A 213 -4.53 2.19 -3.21
C VAL A 213 -3.16 2.21 -2.53
N ALA A 214 -2.11 1.83 -3.26
CA ALA A 214 -0.73 1.89 -2.75
C ALA A 214 -0.30 3.33 -2.43
N TYR A 215 -0.66 4.30 -3.27
CA TYR A 215 -0.35 5.71 -3.09
C TYR A 215 -0.97 6.26 -1.81
N LYS A 216 -2.26 5.96 -1.56
CA LYS A 216 -2.96 6.40 -0.36
C LYS A 216 -2.38 5.79 0.92
N LEU A 217 -1.93 4.54 0.87
CA LEU A 217 -1.17 3.95 1.98
C LEU A 217 0.15 4.69 2.22
N MET A 218 0.92 4.96 1.16
CA MET A 218 2.18 5.72 1.30
C MET A 218 1.94 7.14 1.80
N ASP A 219 0.82 7.76 1.43
CA ASP A 219 0.42 9.08 1.91
C ASP A 219 0.09 9.07 3.41
N GLU A 220 -0.72 8.11 3.86
CA GLU A 220 -1.07 7.92 5.27
C GLU A 220 0.18 7.67 6.14
N LEU A 221 1.16 6.94 5.61
CA LEU A 221 2.42 6.64 6.30
C LEU A 221 3.47 7.76 6.18
N ASN A 222 3.17 8.87 5.50
CA ASN A 222 4.11 9.95 5.20
C ASN A 222 5.38 9.49 4.45
N GLU A 223 5.25 8.45 3.62
CA GLU A 223 6.33 7.85 2.83
C GLU A 223 6.50 8.56 1.47
N GLU A 224 7.09 9.76 1.49
CA GLU A 224 7.27 10.61 0.29
C GLU A 224 8.02 9.92 -0.86
N ARG A 225 9.03 9.09 -0.53
CA ARG A 225 9.76 8.33 -1.54
C ARG A 225 8.86 7.30 -2.21
N GLY A 226 8.00 6.62 -1.43
CA GLY A 226 7.01 5.67 -1.94
C GLY A 226 6.03 6.35 -2.90
N LYS A 227 5.46 7.48 -2.49
CA LYS A 227 4.58 8.30 -3.33
C LYS A 227 5.24 8.73 -4.64
N LYS A 228 6.49 9.20 -4.58
CA LYS A 228 7.23 9.62 -5.78
C LYS A 228 7.51 8.45 -6.73
N PHE A 229 7.84 7.27 -6.19
CA PHE A 229 8.07 6.08 -7.00
C PHE A 229 6.79 5.66 -7.75
N ILE A 230 5.67 5.56 -7.04
CA ILE A 230 4.36 5.23 -7.62
C ILE A 230 3.97 6.22 -8.73
N LYS A 231 4.09 7.53 -8.46
CA LYS A 231 3.82 8.59 -9.46
C LYS A 231 4.74 8.54 -10.69
N SER A 232 5.94 7.94 -10.57
CA SER A 232 6.89 7.83 -11.68
C SER A 232 6.67 6.60 -12.57
N ASN A 233 5.74 5.72 -12.19
CA ASN A 233 5.45 4.51 -12.95
C ASN A 233 4.73 4.86 -14.26
N LEU A 234 5.38 4.52 -15.38
CA LEU A 234 4.89 4.86 -16.72
C LEU A 234 3.82 3.89 -17.23
N TYR A 235 3.66 2.75 -16.57
CA TYR A 235 2.82 1.68 -17.08
C TYR A 235 1.33 1.89 -16.93
N THR A 236 0.90 2.78 -16.03
CA THR A 236 -0.50 3.20 -15.94
C THR A 236 -0.84 4.25 -17.01
N ARG A 237 0.14 4.68 -17.83
CA ARG A 237 0.01 5.70 -18.90
C ARG A 237 -0.82 6.91 -18.49
N GLY A 238 -0.53 7.49 -17.32
CA GLY A 238 -1.21 8.68 -16.79
C GLY A 238 -2.42 8.40 -15.89
N GLN A 239 -2.96 7.18 -15.86
CA GLN A 239 -4.17 6.89 -15.07
C GLN A 239 -3.96 7.11 -13.56
N ILE A 240 -2.78 6.80 -13.00
CA ILE A 240 -2.49 7.09 -11.59
C ILE A 240 -2.61 8.60 -11.27
N GLN A 241 -2.15 9.48 -12.17
CA GLN A 241 -2.30 10.93 -11.99
C GLN A 241 -3.78 11.33 -11.98
N LEU A 242 -4.56 10.82 -12.94
CA LEU A 242 -5.99 11.10 -13.02
C LEU A 242 -6.76 10.57 -11.81
N PHE A 243 -6.43 9.38 -11.31
CA PHE A 243 -7.03 8.82 -10.11
C PHE A 243 -6.70 9.61 -8.84
N ILE A 244 -5.45 10.08 -8.70
CA ILE A 244 -5.07 10.95 -7.58
C ILE A 244 -5.83 12.28 -7.66
N GLU A 245 -5.95 12.87 -8.86
CA GLU A 245 -6.72 14.10 -9.06
C GLU A 245 -8.20 13.91 -8.75
N ALA A 246 -8.80 12.81 -9.23
CA ALA A 246 -10.19 12.47 -8.95
C ALA A 246 -10.43 12.22 -7.45
N ASP A 247 -9.49 11.59 -6.75
CA ASP A 247 -9.59 11.34 -5.31
C ASP A 247 -9.55 12.66 -4.53
N ASN A 248 -8.67 13.59 -4.92
CA ASN A 248 -8.61 14.91 -4.32
C ASN A 248 -9.89 15.74 -4.55
N GLN A 249 -10.52 15.59 -5.71
CA GLN A 249 -11.67 16.40 -6.10
C GLN A 249 -13.01 15.82 -5.64
N TYR A 250 -13.18 14.50 -5.73
CA TYR A 250 -14.47 13.82 -5.51
C TYR A 250 -14.43 12.79 -4.38
N GLY A 251 -13.23 12.42 -3.92
CA GLY A 251 -13.02 11.43 -2.87
C GLY A 251 -13.01 9.99 -3.38
N PHE A 252 -12.30 9.14 -2.64
CA PHE A 252 -12.09 7.72 -2.96
C PHE A 252 -13.38 6.94 -3.21
N TYR A 253 -14.46 7.28 -2.50
CA TYR A 253 -15.76 6.63 -2.71
C TYR A 253 -16.26 6.74 -4.15
N SER A 254 -16.17 7.93 -4.76
CA SER A 254 -16.60 8.13 -6.15
C SER A 254 -15.79 7.28 -7.12
N ILE A 255 -14.48 7.14 -6.86
CA ILE A 255 -13.63 6.24 -7.64
C ILE A 255 -14.07 4.79 -7.49
N THR A 256 -14.34 4.32 -6.27
CA THR A 256 -14.77 2.93 -6.04
C THR A 256 -16.11 2.61 -6.71
N GLU A 257 -17.06 3.55 -6.72
CA GLU A 257 -18.32 3.39 -7.45
C GLU A 257 -18.08 3.38 -8.96
N TRP A 258 -17.17 4.22 -9.48
CA TRP A 258 -16.80 4.23 -10.90
C TRP A 258 -16.08 2.95 -11.34
N MET A 259 -15.23 2.37 -10.50
CA MET A 259 -14.62 1.08 -10.79
C MET A 259 -15.71 0.02 -11.02
N LYS A 260 -16.72 -0.02 -10.14
CA LYS A 260 -17.82 -0.99 -10.18
C LYS A 260 -18.84 -0.75 -11.29
N TYR A 261 -19.22 0.50 -11.49
CA TYR A 261 -20.42 0.89 -12.23
C TYR A 261 -20.19 2.02 -13.23
N GLY A 262 -18.95 2.47 -13.42
CA GLY A 262 -18.61 3.54 -14.35
C GLY A 262 -18.96 3.18 -15.80
N VAL A 263 -19.39 4.18 -16.57
CA VAL A 263 -19.76 4.00 -17.98
C VAL A 263 -18.55 3.96 -18.93
N ASP A 264 -17.37 4.33 -18.44
CA ASP A 264 -16.13 4.39 -19.21
C ASP A 264 -15.17 3.26 -18.82
N HIS A 265 -14.34 2.81 -19.75
CA HIS A 265 -13.30 1.80 -19.49
C HIS A 265 -12.03 2.41 -18.85
N ARG A 266 -11.81 3.73 -18.97
CA ARG A 266 -10.69 4.48 -18.39
C ARG A 266 -11.08 5.92 -18.07
N LEU A 267 -10.33 6.58 -17.18
CA LEU A 267 -10.48 8.01 -16.96
C LEU A 267 -9.93 8.80 -18.16
N GLN A 268 -10.65 9.86 -18.52
CA GLN A 268 -10.29 10.78 -19.59
C GLN A 268 -9.69 12.05 -18.98
N GLU A 269 -8.55 12.50 -19.51
CA GLU A 269 -7.85 13.68 -19.00
C GLU A 269 -8.67 14.96 -19.22
N GLU A 270 -9.46 15.01 -20.30
CA GLU A 270 -10.23 16.18 -20.71
C GLU A 270 -11.56 16.34 -19.95
N ASP A 271 -12.05 15.29 -19.29
CA ASP A 271 -13.35 15.28 -18.59
C ASP A 271 -13.28 14.36 -17.36
N LEU A 272 -12.58 14.80 -16.31
CA LEU A 272 -12.45 14.04 -15.07
C LEU A 272 -13.78 13.86 -14.33
N ASP A 273 -14.76 14.73 -14.61
CA ASP A 273 -16.12 14.67 -14.07
C ASP A 273 -16.84 13.37 -14.43
N ARG A 274 -16.38 12.67 -15.47
CA ARG A 274 -16.87 11.34 -15.85
C ARG A 274 -16.69 10.28 -14.79
N VAL A 275 -15.78 10.46 -13.83
CA VAL A 275 -15.66 9.55 -12.68
C VAL A 275 -16.96 9.48 -11.87
N ARG A 276 -17.84 10.47 -11.98
CA ARG A 276 -19.15 10.47 -11.32
C ARG A 276 -20.28 9.89 -12.18
N LYS A 277 -20.01 9.57 -13.45
CA LYS A 277 -20.97 9.00 -14.38
C LYS A 277 -20.96 7.48 -14.23
N THR A 278 -21.89 6.98 -13.43
CA THR A 278 -22.13 5.54 -13.27
C THR A 278 -23.42 5.14 -13.97
N GLU A 279 -23.47 3.91 -14.46
CA GLU A 279 -24.72 3.30 -14.88
C GLU A 279 -25.72 3.37 -13.71
N PRO A 280 -27.01 3.63 -13.99
CA PRO A 280 -28.03 3.47 -12.99
C PRO A 280 -27.87 2.06 -12.45
N ARG A 281 -27.81 1.91 -11.12
CA ARG A 281 -27.94 0.59 -10.52
C ARG A 281 -29.21 0.00 -11.11
N LEU A 282 -29.10 -0.90 -12.09
CA LEU A 282 -30.11 -1.93 -12.23
C LEU A 282 -30.16 -2.45 -10.82
N ARG A 283 -31.28 -2.17 -10.13
CA ARG A 283 -31.57 -2.89 -8.90
C ARG A 283 -31.44 -4.33 -9.36
N GLN A 284 -30.30 -4.95 -9.07
CA GLN A 284 -30.30 -6.37 -8.90
C GLN A 284 -31.53 -6.59 -8.02
N PRO A 285 -32.54 -7.35 -8.48
CA PRO A 285 -33.54 -7.83 -7.56
C PRO A 285 -32.71 -8.29 -6.36
N ALA A 286 -32.93 -7.68 -5.19
CA ALA A 286 -32.24 -8.09 -3.97
C ALA A 286 -32.25 -9.61 -4.02
N ALA A 287 -31.07 -10.22 -4.22
CA ALA A 287 -30.95 -11.55 -4.80
C ALA A 287 -32.12 -12.37 -4.29
N THR A 288 -33.11 -12.62 -5.15
CA THR A 288 -34.27 -13.41 -4.75
C THR A 288 -33.63 -14.69 -4.30
N ALA A 289 -33.62 -14.88 -2.99
CA ALA A 289 -33.10 -16.06 -2.36
C ALA A 289 -33.77 -17.20 -3.10
N VAL A 290 -32.99 -17.88 -3.94
CA VAL A 290 -33.46 -19.13 -4.51
C VAL A 290 -33.55 -20.02 -3.29
N ASN A 291 -34.80 -20.21 -2.86
CA ASN A 291 -35.21 -21.33 -2.05
C ASN A 291 -34.85 -22.59 -2.84
N VAL A 292 -33.60 -23.04 -2.72
CA VAL A 292 -33.26 -24.44 -2.85
C VAL A 292 -33.30 -24.98 -1.44
N TRP A 293 -34.38 -25.69 -1.13
CA TRP A 293 -34.54 -26.34 0.16
C TRP A 293 -33.36 -27.29 0.43
N SER A 294 -32.78 -27.08 1.62
CA SER A 294 -32.32 -28.12 2.55
C SER A 294 -30.96 -28.77 2.31
N VAL A 295 -29.91 -28.14 2.86
CA VAL A 295 -29.31 -28.66 4.10
C VAL A 295 -29.27 -27.50 5.09
N ALA A 296 -29.99 -27.63 6.20
CA ALA A 296 -30.09 -26.62 7.23
C ALA A 296 -28.73 -26.35 7.87
N GLN A 297 -28.20 -25.14 7.69
CA GLN A 297 -27.37 -24.50 8.70
C GLN A 297 -28.09 -23.21 9.09
N ALA A 298 -28.55 -23.19 10.35
CA ALA A 298 -29.28 -22.07 10.91
C ALA A 298 -28.46 -20.77 10.80
N PRO A 299 -29.11 -19.60 10.57
CA PRO A 299 -28.46 -18.33 10.84
C PRO A 299 -27.97 -18.36 12.29
N ALA A 300 -26.74 -17.94 12.54
CA ALA A 300 -26.31 -17.69 13.91
C ALA A 300 -27.32 -16.72 14.53
N LEU A 301 -28.11 -17.20 15.50
CA LEU A 301 -29.09 -16.37 16.20
C LEU A 301 -28.34 -15.18 16.77
N VAL A 302 -28.65 -13.98 16.28
CA VAL A 302 -28.29 -12.76 17.00
C VAL A 302 -29.03 -12.86 18.32
N PRO A 303 -28.34 -12.83 19.47
CA PRO A 303 -29.01 -12.97 20.76
C PRO A 303 -30.08 -11.89 20.94
N ASP A 304 -31.21 -12.24 21.54
CA ASP A 304 -32.31 -11.30 21.84
C ASP A 304 -31.91 -10.20 22.83
N THR A 305 -30.74 -10.35 23.46
CA THR A 305 -30.16 -9.44 24.44
C THR A 305 -28.69 -9.19 24.12
N LEU A 306 -28.11 -8.10 24.63
CA LEU A 306 -26.66 -7.89 24.54
C LEU A 306 -25.94 -9.03 25.28
N THR A 307 -25.10 -9.78 24.57
CA THR A 307 -24.41 -10.96 25.10
C THR A 307 -22.91 -10.84 24.82
N LEU A 308 -22.09 -11.12 25.84
CA LEU A 308 -20.65 -11.29 25.66
C LEU A 308 -20.37 -12.67 25.06
N LEU A 309 -19.85 -12.70 23.83
CA LEU A 309 -19.58 -13.92 23.07
C LEU A 309 -18.11 -14.35 23.10
N GLY A 310 -17.19 -13.44 23.41
CA GLY A 310 -15.77 -13.77 23.44
C GLY A 310 -14.93 -12.71 24.13
N LEU A 311 -13.85 -13.17 24.76
CA LEU A 311 -12.76 -12.37 25.29
C LEU A 311 -11.48 -12.84 24.61
N SER A 312 -10.68 -11.92 24.08
CA SER A 312 -9.39 -12.25 23.46
C SER A 312 -8.30 -11.24 23.84
N GLY A 313 -7.06 -11.70 23.89
CA GLY A 313 -5.92 -10.90 24.34
C GLY A 313 -5.78 -10.83 25.87
N SER A 314 -4.76 -10.09 26.34
CA SER A 314 -4.46 -9.90 27.77
C SER A 314 -3.98 -8.48 28.06
N GLY A 315 -4.23 -8.02 29.29
CA GLY A 315 -3.85 -6.67 29.74
C GLY A 315 -4.50 -5.55 28.93
N ALA A 316 -3.73 -4.54 28.54
CA ALA A 316 -4.24 -3.36 27.81
C ALA A 316 -4.73 -3.66 26.38
N ASN A 317 -4.39 -4.82 25.81
CA ASN A 317 -4.80 -5.25 24.47
C ASN A 317 -5.98 -6.22 24.51
N CYS A 318 -6.67 -6.34 25.65
CA CYS A 318 -7.87 -7.17 25.74
C CYS A 318 -8.99 -6.58 24.87
N MET A 319 -9.67 -7.46 24.15
CA MET A 319 -10.78 -7.15 23.26
C MET A 319 -11.95 -8.05 23.60
N VAL A 320 -13.15 -7.49 23.58
CA VAL A 320 -14.40 -8.20 23.87
C VAL A 320 -15.29 -8.23 22.65
N LEU A 321 -15.95 -9.35 22.39
CA LEU A 321 -16.95 -9.49 21.33
C LEU A 321 -18.35 -9.45 21.97
N ILE A 322 -19.10 -8.40 21.73
CA ILE A 322 -20.49 -8.26 22.18
C ILE A 322 -21.41 -8.39 20.97
N ASN A 323 -22.20 -9.46 20.95
CA ASN A 323 -22.96 -9.89 19.78
C ASN A 323 -22.11 -9.88 18.49
N ASP A 324 -22.33 -8.94 17.58
CA ASP A 324 -21.68 -8.87 16.27
C ASP A 324 -20.55 -7.84 16.18
N ARG A 325 -20.09 -7.28 17.31
CA ARG A 325 -19.06 -6.23 17.32
C ARG A 325 -18.02 -6.40 18.42
N SER A 326 -16.76 -6.15 18.05
CA SER A 326 -15.63 -6.12 18.97
C SER A 326 -15.41 -4.73 19.58
N PHE A 327 -14.94 -4.69 20.82
CA PHE A 327 -14.63 -3.47 21.55
C PHE A 327 -13.32 -3.59 22.32
N HIS A 328 -12.55 -2.50 22.33
CA HIS A 328 -11.51 -2.24 23.33
C HIS A 328 -12.05 -1.43 24.51
N LEU A 329 -11.27 -1.36 25.60
CA LEU A 329 -11.56 -0.52 26.76
C LEU A 329 -11.82 0.94 26.33
N ASN A 330 -12.93 1.52 26.78
CA ASN A 330 -13.45 2.85 26.44
C ASN A 330 -13.98 3.04 25.01
N GLU A 331 -13.94 2.01 24.15
CA GLU A 331 -14.51 2.09 22.82
C GLU A 331 -16.05 2.14 22.87
N SER A 332 -16.66 2.89 21.95
CA SER A 332 -18.12 2.95 21.80
C SER A 332 -18.54 2.61 20.38
N GLY A 333 -19.72 2.02 20.23
CA GLY A 333 -20.14 1.45 18.96
C GLY A 333 -21.56 0.91 18.98
N LYS A 334 -22.14 0.83 17.78
CA LYS A 334 -23.47 0.28 17.56
C LYS A 334 -23.41 -1.25 17.56
N VAL A 335 -24.23 -1.89 18.38
CA VAL A 335 -24.37 -3.35 18.51
C VAL A 335 -25.79 -3.76 18.17
N ARG A 336 -25.96 -4.82 17.38
CA ARG A 336 -27.27 -5.37 17.04
C ARG A 336 -27.70 -6.41 18.08
N TYR A 337 -28.94 -6.33 18.55
CA TYR A 337 -29.55 -7.32 19.43
C TYR A 337 -31.07 -7.39 19.17
N ALA A 338 -31.66 -8.58 19.28
CA ALA A 338 -33.02 -8.84 18.80
C ALA A 338 -33.22 -8.28 17.37
N ASN A 339 -34.17 -7.35 17.20
CA ASN A 339 -34.47 -6.66 15.94
C ASN A 339 -34.08 -5.17 15.93
N THR A 340 -33.23 -4.72 16.87
CA THR A 340 -32.84 -3.31 17.00
C THR A 340 -31.32 -3.16 17.20
N ASN A 341 -30.87 -1.93 17.38
CA ASN A 341 -29.49 -1.61 17.67
C ASN A 341 -29.38 -0.72 18.91
N ALA A 342 -28.36 -0.96 19.74
CA ALA A 342 -27.98 -0.09 20.85
C ALA A 342 -26.60 0.52 20.58
N TRP A 343 -26.40 1.75 21.04
CA TRP A 343 -25.06 2.32 21.17
C TRP A 343 -24.49 1.87 22.51
N VAL A 344 -23.38 1.16 22.48
CA VAL A 344 -22.74 0.54 23.63
C VAL A 344 -21.34 1.10 23.79
N ARG A 345 -20.96 1.44 25.02
CA ARG A 345 -19.60 1.79 25.40
C ARG A 345 -19.02 0.72 26.33
N CYS A 346 -17.84 0.22 26.01
CA CYS A 346 -17.10 -0.70 26.87
C CYS A 346 -16.38 0.09 27.98
N ILE A 347 -16.74 -0.13 29.24
CA ILE A 347 -16.24 0.64 30.38
C ILE A 347 -15.11 -0.10 31.10
N GLU A 348 -15.22 -1.43 31.23
CA GLU A 348 -14.27 -2.27 31.95
C GLU A 348 -14.28 -3.68 31.35
N ILE A 349 -13.10 -4.29 31.19
CA ILE A 349 -12.95 -5.67 30.72
C ILE A 349 -12.28 -6.46 31.84
N ARG A 350 -12.91 -7.57 32.25
CA ARG A 350 -12.46 -8.49 33.30
C ARG A 350 -12.17 -9.87 32.69
N ASP A 351 -11.68 -10.79 33.53
CA ASP A 351 -11.26 -12.12 33.08
C ASP A 351 -12.40 -12.96 32.45
N ASP A 352 -13.65 -12.75 32.86
CA ASP A 352 -14.83 -13.51 32.40
C ASP A 352 -16.05 -12.62 32.07
N SER A 353 -15.90 -11.30 32.13
CA SER A 353 -17.01 -10.35 32.08
C SER A 353 -16.60 -8.99 31.50
N VAL A 354 -17.58 -8.25 31.01
CA VAL A 354 -17.41 -6.87 30.54
C VAL A 354 -18.49 -5.98 31.15
N VAL A 355 -18.08 -4.82 31.67
CA VAL A 355 -19.00 -3.76 32.09
C VAL A 355 -19.20 -2.80 30.92
N ILE A 356 -20.44 -2.61 30.51
CA ILE A 356 -20.85 -1.71 29.44
C ILE A 356 -21.80 -0.62 29.91
N GLN A 357 -21.87 0.45 29.13
CA GLN A 357 -22.89 1.48 29.25
C GLN A 357 -23.67 1.58 27.94
N VAL A 358 -24.99 1.44 28.01
CA VAL A 358 -25.89 1.60 26.86
C VAL A 358 -26.39 3.04 26.81
N GLU A 359 -26.33 3.67 25.65
CA GLU A 359 -26.83 5.04 25.46
C GLU A 359 -28.34 5.11 25.76
N GLY A 360 -28.73 6.01 26.66
CA GLY A 360 -30.11 6.16 27.14
C GLY A 360 -30.46 5.31 28.36
N ALA A 361 -29.60 4.39 28.79
CA ALA A 361 -29.75 3.68 30.06
C ALA A 361 -28.98 4.40 31.19
N PRO A 362 -29.60 4.68 32.34
CA PRO A 362 -28.93 5.36 33.45
C PRO A 362 -27.93 4.45 34.19
N GLU A 363 -28.10 3.13 34.08
CA GLU A 363 -27.30 2.14 34.80
C GLU A 363 -26.29 1.44 33.89
N ARG A 364 -25.14 1.07 34.46
CA ARG A 364 -24.15 0.21 33.79
C ARG A 364 -24.63 -1.23 33.83
N GLN A 365 -24.40 -1.95 32.75
CA GLN A 365 -24.75 -3.36 32.62
C GLN A 365 -23.49 -4.20 32.54
N GLU A 366 -23.40 -5.26 33.34
CA GLU A 366 -22.31 -6.23 33.27
C GLU A 366 -22.78 -7.46 32.47
N LEU A 367 -21.98 -7.87 31.48
CA LEU A 367 -22.22 -9.04 30.65
C LEU A 367 -21.16 -10.09 30.97
N PHE A 368 -21.61 -11.30 31.28
CA PHE A 368 -20.73 -12.43 31.56
C PHE A 368 -20.58 -13.30 30.32
N LEU A 369 -19.39 -13.84 30.11
CA LEU A 369 -19.13 -14.79 29.04
C LEU A 369 -20.00 -16.02 29.32
N LYS A 370 -20.87 -16.39 28.36
CA LYS A 370 -21.68 -17.60 28.53
C LYS A 370 -20.74 -18.80 28.64
N ALA A 371 -20.83 -19.54 29.74
CA ALA A 371 -20.19 -20.85 29.85
C ALA A 371 -20.76 -21.73 28.73
N ASN A 372 -19.88 -22.28 27.90
CA ASN A 372 -20.26 -23.26 26.88
C ASN A 372 -20.75 -24.56 27.50
#